data_AF-A0A9P9TSH6-F1
#
_entry.id   AF-A0A9P9TSH6-F1
#
_cell.length_a   1.000
_cell.length_b   1.000
_cell.length_c   1.000
_cell.angle_alpha   90.00
_cell.angle_beta   90.00
_cell.angle_gamma   90.00
#
_symmetry.space_group_name_H-M   'P 1'
#
loop_
_entity.id
_entity.type
_entity.pdbx_description
1 polymer ?
#
loop_
_entity_poly.entity_id
_entity_poly.type
_entity_poly.pdbx_seq_one_letter_code
_entity_poly.pdbx_strand_id
1 'polypeptide(L)'
;LDQFMFDEYYTVLDSTPEFRSKIRRLGELVERRAQIVYLIAILLLYTESEFINIMKIRAEDIHIFRSPTSYPNIAYSAIKYKKDKFRRGNIIAICKLVNKKLKEYPALAKIIIYSSSIITT
;
A
#
# COMPACT_ATOMS: atom_id res chain seq x y z
N LEU A 1 21.40 14.05 -16.27
CA LEU A 1 20.48 13.62 -15.19
C LEU A 1 19.36 12.92 -15.91
N ASP A 2 19.43 11.59 -15.95
CA ASP A 2 18.91 10.84 -17.08
C ASP A 2 17.61 10.08 -16.74
N GLN A 3 17.32 9.96 -15.44
CA GLN A 3 16.14 9.27 -14.92
C GLN A 3 15.58 9.97 -13.68
N PHE A 4 14.25 9.98 -13.57
CA PHE A 4 13.51 10.33 -12.36
C PHE A 4 12.70 9.13 -11.87
N MET A 5 12.72 8.88 -10.56
CA MET A 5 11.94 7.82 -9.93
C MET A 5 11.00 8.42 -8.88
N PHE A 6 9.72 8.10 -8.98
CA PHE A 6 8.69 8.57 -8.07
C PHE A 6 8.04 7.39 -7.36
N ASP A 7 8.09 7.40 -6.03
CA ASP A 7 7.48 6.38 -5.17
C ASP A 7 6.13 6.85 -4.62
N GLU A 8 5.29 5.90 -4.21
CA GLU A 8 3.94 6.10 -3.65
C GLU A 8 3.03 7.00 -4.51
N TYR A 9 3.19 6.89 -5.82
CA TYR A 9 2.63 7.89 -6.72
C TYR A 9 1.11 7.75 -6.97
N TYR A 10 0.45 6.77 -6.34
CA TYR A 10 -1.02 6.67 -6.33
C TYR A 10 -1.70 7.90 -5.72
N THR A 11 -1.00 8.63 -4.84
CA THR A 11 -1.50 9.87 -4.22
C THR A 11 -1.82 10.98 -5.22
N VAL A 12 -1.39 10.85 -6.48
CA VAL A 12 -1.78 11.76 -7.56
C VAL A 12 -3.27 11.65 -7.92
N LEU A 13 -3.87 10.47 -7.75
CA LEU A 13 -5.30 10.27 -7.99
C LEU A 13 -6.14 11.04 -6.97
N ASP A 14 -5.65 11.16 -5.73
CA ASP A 14 -6.30 11.94 -4.68
C ASP A 14 -5.98 13.45 -4.77
N SER A 15 -5.13 13.87 -5.72
CA SER A 15 -4.71 15.27 -5.80
C SER A 15 -5.81 16.15 -6.39
N THR A 16 -5.92 17.38 -5.90
CA THR A 16 -6.76 18.45 -6.47
C THR A 16 -5.89 19.68 -6.73
N PRO A 17 -6.41 20.75 -7.38
CA PRO A 17 -5.68 22.00 -7.50
C PRO A 17 -5.29 22.63 -6.14
N GLU A 18 -6.01 22.30 -5.07
CA GLU A 18 -5.78 22.78 -3.71
C GLU A 18 -5.03 21.77 -2.83
N PHE A 19 -5.11 20.46 -3.14
CA PHE A 19 -4.52 19.38 -2.35
C PHE A 19 -3.48 18.59 -3.16
N ARG A 20 -2.24 18.51 -2.64
CA ARG A 20 -1.11 17.85 -3.35
C ARG A 20 -0.88 18.40 -4.77
N SER A 21 -1.22 19.66 -5.02
CA SER A 21 -1.17 20.31 -6.33
C SER A 21 0.23 20.34 -6.96
N LYS A 22 1.30 20.33 -6.15
CA LYS A 22 2.67 20.18 -6.63
C LYS A 22 2.92 18.86 -7.36
N ILE A 23 2.23 17.78 -6.95
CA ILE A 23 2.33 16.45 -7.59
C ILE A 23 1.78 16.51 -9.02
N ARG A 24 0.71 17.27 -9.27
CA ARG A 24 0.16 17.46 -10.62
C ARG A 24 1.13 18.17 -11.57
N ARG A 25 1.98 19.06 -11.04
CA ARG A 25 3.00 19.77 -11.85
C ARG A 25 4.12 18.85 -12.33
N LEU A 26 4.29 17.66 -11.77
CA LEU A 26 5.26 16.69 -12.29
C LEU A 26 4.88 16.13 -13.66
N GLY A 27 3.60 16.19 -14.06
CA GLY A 27 3.22 15.91 -15.45
C GLY A 27 3.89 16.87 -16.45
N GLU A 28 4.32 18.05 -16.01
CA GLU A 28 5.06 19.02 -16.82
C GLU A 28 6.55 18.61 -16.98
N LEU A 29 7.07 17.73 -16.13
CA LEU A 29 8.43 17.21 -16.26
C LEU A 29 8.57 16.16 -17.36
N VAL A 30 7.46 15.58 -17.83
CA VAL A 30 7.43 14.63 -18.96
C VAL A 30 7.94 15.29 -20.26
N GLU A 31 7.85 16.62 -20.38
CA GLU A 31 8.40 17.36 -21.52
C GLU A 31 9.94 17.38 -21.55
N ARG A 32 10.61 17.05 -20.45
CA ARG A 32 12.07 16.92 -20.40
C ARG A 32 12.43 15.53 -20.91
N ARG A 33 13.43 15.43 -21.79
CA ARG A 33 13.94 14.18 -22.40
C ARG A 33 14.62 13.22 -21.40
N ALA A 34 14.02 13.01 -20.23
CA ALA A 34 14.48 12.12 -19.17
C ALA A 34 13.50 10.95 -19.03
N GLN A 35 14.04 9.77 -18.69
CA GLN A 35 13.20 8.62 -18.39
C GLN A 35 12.49 8.83 -17.05
N ILE A 36 11.19 8.55 -16.97
CA ILE A 36 10.43 8.64 -15.71
C ILE A 36 9.90 7.26 -15.34
N VAL A 37 10.12 6.87 -14.08
CA VAL A 37 9.62 5.62 -13.50
C VAL A 37 8.72 5.92 -12.32
N TYR A 38 7.49 5.41 -12.37
CA TYR A 38 6.51 5.51 -11.29
C TYR A 38 6.39 4.17 -10.57
N LEU A 39 6.67 4.14 -9.27
CA LEU A 39 6.44 2.99 -8.41
C LEU A 39 5.09 3.18 -7.72
N ILE A 40 4.17 2.25 -8.00
CA ILE A 40 2.79 2.30 -7.48
C ILE A 40 2.45 0.93 -6.92
N ALA A 41 2.15 0.88 -5.62
CA ALA A 41 1.75 -0.37 -4.96
C ALA A 41 0.33 -0.80 -5.33
N ILE A 42 -0.59 0.16 -5.52
CA ILE A 42 -2.00 -0.10 -5.84
C ILE A 42 -2.44 0.86 -6.94
N LEU A 43 -2.63 0.35 -8.16
CA LEU A 43 -3.25 1.06 -9.27
C LEU A 43 -4.43 0.23 -9.78
N LEU A 44 -5.64 0.71 -9.49
CA LEU A 44 -6.86 0.04 -9.92
C LEU A 44 -7.01 0.17 -11.44
N LEU A 45 -7.47 -0.89 -12.10
CA LEU A 45 -7.56 -0.93 -13.57
C LEU A 45 -8.42 0.22 -14.13
N TYR A 46 -9.47 0.61 -13.41
CA TYR A 46 -10.37 1.67 -13.84
C TYR A 46 -9.84 3.09 -13.58
N THR A 47 -8.79 3.26 -12.76
CA THR A 47 -8.16 4.58 -12.50
C THR A 47 -6.88 4.80 -13.30
N GLU A 48 -6.45 3.82 -14.07
CA GLU A 48 -5.23 3.89 -14.89
C GLU A 48 -5.30 5.01 -15.93
N SER A 49 -6.41 5.12 -16.66
CA SER A 49 -6.60 6.17 -17.67
C SER A 49 -6.59 7.57 -17.04
N GLU A 50 -7.16 7.71 -15.84
CA GLU A 50 -7.14 8.96 -15.08
C GLU A 50 -5.70 9.33 -14.66
N PHE A 51 -4.94 8.35 -14.18
CA PHE A 51 -3.53 8.52 -13.84
C PHE A 51 -2.72 9.02 -15.05
N ILE A 52 -2.84 8.35 -16.19
CA ILE A 52 -2.13 8.70 -17.43
C ILE A 52 -2.48 10.13 -17.84
N ASN A 53 -3.76 10.51 -17.75
CA ASN A 53 -4.24 11.83 -18.10
C ASN A 53 -3.69 12.92 -17.16
N ILE A 54 -3.75 12.72 -15.83
CA ILE A 54 -3.20 13.68 -14.87
C ILE A 54 -1.70 13.88 -15.08
N MET A 55 -0.99 12.80 -15.40
CA MET A 55 0.45 12.84 -15.66
C MET A 55 0.83 13.32 -17.05
N LYS A 56 -0.14 13.59 -17.92
CA LYS A 56 0.07 14.06 -19.30
C LYS A 56 1.00 13.12 -20.08
N ILE A 57 0.96 11.82 -19.77
CA ILE A 57 1.75 10.80 -20.46
C ILE A 57 0.97 10.40 -21.71
N ARG A 58 1.64 10.32 -22.85
CA ARG A 58 1.03 9.78 -24.07
C ARG A 58 0.84 8.28 -23.90
N ALA A 59 -0.33 7.77 -24.27
CA ALA A 59 -0.63 6.34 -24.15
C ALA A 59 0.32 5.44 -24.97
N GLU A 60 0.95 5.99 -26.01
CA GLU A 60 1.96 5.30 -26.82
C GLU A 60 3.31 5.15 -26.11
N ASP A 61 3.61 6.02 -25.14
CA ASP A 61 4.92 6.13 -24.49
C ASP A 61 4.95 5.46 -23.12
N ILE A 62 3.87 4.79 -22.70
CA ILE A 62 3.77 4.13 -21.40
C ILE A 62 3.99 2.62 -21.50
N HIS A 63 4.88 2.12 -20.65
CA HIS A 63 5.06 0.70 -20.41
C HIS A 63 4.69 0.37 -18.98
N ILE A 64 3.69 -0.49 -18.81
CA ILE A 64 3.15 -0.86 -17.50
C ILE A 64 3.60 -2.29 -17.17
N PHE A 65 4.38 -2.42 -16.10
CA PHE A 65 4.74 -3.69 -15.51
C PHE A 65 3.85 -3.95 -14.30
N ARG A 66 3.14 -5.09 -14.28
CA ARG A 66 2.29 -5.50 -13.16
C ARG A 66 2.77 -6.84 -12.62
N SER A 67 3.07 -6.87 -11.34
CA SER A 67 3.34 -8.11 -10.62
C SER A 67 2.07 -8.61 -9.91
N PRO A 68 1.89 -9.93 -9.73
CA PRO A 68 0.81 -10.47 -8.92
C PRO A 68 0.85 -9.90 -7.50
N THR A 69 -0.33 -9.65 -6.92
CA THR A 69 -0.47 -9.28 -5.51
C THR A 69 -0.52 -10.51 -4.59
N SER A 70 -0.57 -11.72 -5.17
CA SER A 70 -0.56 -12.98 -4.44
C SER A 70 0.84 -13.37 -4.00
N TYR A 71 0.98 -13.74 -2.72
CA TYR A 71 2.20 -14.26 -2.15
C TYR A 71 1.99 -15.73 -1.76
N PRO A 72 2.57 -16.70 -2.49
CA PRO A 72 2.28 -18.13 -2.29
C PRO A 72 2.76 -18.67 -0.94
N ASN A 73 3.66 -17.94 -0.27
CA ASN A 73 4.19 -18.26 1.06
C ASN A 73 3.39 -17.64 2.22
N ILE A 74 2.27 -16.96 1.94
CA ILE A 74 1.41 -16.34 2.97
C ILE A 74 0.09 -17.09 3.09
N ALA A 75 -0.18 -17.62 4.27
CA ALA A 75 -1.46 -18.24 4.61
C ALA A 75 -2.40 -17.20 5.27
N TYR A 76 -3.60 -17.03 4.73
CA TYR A 76 -4.62 -16.12 5.25
C TYR A 76 -5.64 -16.87 6.12
N SER A 77 -6.05 -16.28 7.24
CA SER A 77 -7.10 -16.84 8.11
C SER A 77 -7.91 -15.74 8.78
N ALA A 78 -9.22 -15.94 8.94
CA ALA A 78 -10.11 -15.04 9.66
C ALA A 78 -10.68 -15.75 10.89
N ILE A 79 -10.41 -15.21 12.09
CA ILE A 79 -10.82 -15.81 13.36
C ILE A 79 -11.85 -14.91 14.03
N LYS A 80 -13.06 -15.44 14.24
CA LYS A 80 -14.10 -14.76 15.03
C LYS A 80 -13.74 -14.86 16.51
N TYR A 81 -13.98 -13.79 17.26
CA TYR A 81 -13.82 -13.77 18.71
C TYR A 81 -15.08 -13.22 19.38
N LYS A 82 -15.31 -13.62 20.63
CA LYS A 82 -16.44 -13.10 21.41
C LYS A 82 -16.08 -11.73 21.97
N LYS A 83 -16.95 -10.74 21.77
CA LYS A 83 -16.89 -9.49 22.52
C LYS A 83 -17.31 -9.80 23.97
N ASP A 84 -16.48 -9.44 24.93
CA ASP A 84 -16.79 -9.54 26.35
C ASP A 84 -17.35 -8.20 26.86
N LYS A 85 -17.93 -8.21 28.08
CA LYS A 85 -18.51 -7.01 28.70
C LYS A 85 -17.48 -5.89 28.89
N PHE A 86 -16.19 -6.23 29.00
CA PHE A 86 -15.09 -5.29 29.20
C PHE A 86 -14.39 -4.85 27.90
N ARG A 87 -14.89 -5.26 26.72
CA ARG A 87 -14.27 -5.01 25.40
C ARG A 87 -12.80 -5.47 25.28
N ARG A 88 -12.36 -6.43 26.09
CA ARG A 88 -11.04 -7.08 26.08
C ARG A 88 -11.03 -8.45 25.38
N GLY A 89 -12.18 -8.90 24.87
CA GLY A 89 -12.31 -10.19 24.19
C GLY A 89 -11.38 -10.35 22.98
N ASN A 90 -11.06 -9.24 22.31
CA ASN A 90 -10.04 -9.18 21.25
C ASN A 90 -8.63 -9.46 21.80
N ILE A 91 -8.25 -8.82 22.92
CA ILE A 91 -6.93 -8.99 23.54
C ILE A 91 -6.73 -10.46 23.95
N ILE A 92 -7.74 -11.06 24.59
CA ILE A 92 -7.69 -12.47 25.00
C ILE A 92 -7.50 -13.39 23.78
N ALA A 93 -8.24 -13.13 22.70
CA ALA A 93 -8.14 -13.91 21.46
C ALA A 93 -6.75 -13.78 20.81
N ILE A 94 -6.21 -12.56 20.75
CA ILE A 94 -4.88 -12.26 20.20
C ILE A 94 -3.80 -12.96 21.05
N CYS A 95 -3.82 -12.83 22.38
CA CYS A 95 -2.83 -13.49 23.24
C CYS A 95 -2.83 -15.01 23.06
N LYS A 96 -4.01 -15.64 22.96
CA LYS A 96 -4.13 -17.08 22.68
C LYS A 96 -3.55 -17.44 21.32
N LEU A 97 -3.82 -16.66 20.29
CA LEU A 97 -3.31 -16.89 18.94
C LEU A 97 -1.79 -16.74 18.87
N VAL A 98 -1.23 -15.69 19.47
CA VAL A 98 0.21 -15.43 19.52
C VAL A 98 0.92 -16.59 20.24
N ASN A 99 0.43 -17.01 21.41
CA ASN A 99 1.01 -18.14 22.14
C ASN A 99 0.96 -19.45 21.35
N LYS A 100 -0.12 -19.70 20.59
CA LYS A 100 -0.20 -20.85 19.69
C LYS A 100 0.85 -20.75 18.58
N LYS A 101 0.97 -19.58 17.94
CA LYS A 101 1.90 -19.35 16.83
C LYS A 101 3.37 -19.41 17.26
N LEU A 102 3.71 -18.91 18.44
CA LEU A 102 5.06 -19.04 19.01
C LEU A 102 5.45 -20.49 19.32
N LYS A 103 4.48 -21.37 19.61
CA LYS A 103 4.75 -22.81 19.74
C LYS A 103 4.91 -23.49 18.37
N GLU A 104 4.19 -23.02 17.36
CA GLU A 104 4.23 -23.53 15.99
C GLU A 104 5.52 -23.14 15.26
N TYR A 105 6.10 -21.97 15.57
CA TYR A 105 7.30 -21.45 14.93
C TYR A 105 8.41 -21.15 15.95
N PRO A 106 9.55 -21.86 15.95
CA PRO A 106 10.64 -21.69 16.92
C PRO A 106 11.42 -20.37 16.77
N ALA A 107 12.32 -20.10 17.73
CA ALA A 107 12.88 -18.82 18.21
C ALA A 107 13.38 -17.75 17.21
N LEU A 108 13.37 -17.98 15.90
CA LEU A 108 13.65 -16.95 14.88
C LEU A 108 12.39 -16.28 14.32
N ALA A 109 11.20 -16.80 14.63
CA ALA A 109 9.94 -16.24 14.15
C ALA A 109 9.59 -14.92 14.83
N LYS A 110 9.19 -13.93 14.03
CA LYS A 110 8.71 -12.62 14.49
C LYS A 110 7.21 -12.53 14.24
N ILE A 111 6.48 -11.92 15.17
CA ILE A 111 5.04 -11.67 15.05
C ILE A 111 4.82 -10.15 15.08
N ILE A 112 4.10 -9.63 14.09
CA ILE A 112 3.70 -8.22 14.00
C ILE A 112 2.20 -8.14 14.27
N ILE A 113 1.79 -7.24 15.17
CA ILE A 113 0.39 -7.02 15.53
C ILE A 113 0.05 -5.56 15.20
N TYR A 114 -0.87 -5.36 14.26
CA TYR A 114 -1.42 -4.04 13.94
C TYR A 114 -2.65 -3.76 14.82
N SER A 115 -2.67 -2.57 15.42
CA SER A 115 -3.79 -2.05 16.20
C SER A 115 -4.35 -0.80 15.53
N SER A 116 -5.66 -0.61 15.60
CA SER A 116 -6.33 0.59 15.11
C SER A 116 -6.19 1.79 16.05
N SER A 117 -5.66 1.59 17.25
CA SER A 117 -5.48 2.64 18.25
C SER A 117 -4.16 2.47 19.01
N ILE A 118 -3.61 3.63 19.40
CA ILE A 118 -2.51 3.74 20.34
C ILE A 118 -3.13 4.21 21.65
N ILE A 119 -3.00 3.43 22.71
CA ILE A 119 -3.37 3.86 24.06
C ILE A 119 -2.07 4.30 24.73
N THR A 120 -1.79 5.59 24.70
CA THR A 120 -0.77 6.20 25.55
C THR A 120 -1.33 6.27 26.96
N THR A 121 -0.65 5.59 27.89
CA THR A 121 -0.97 5.60 29.32
C THR A 121 -0.14 6.66 30.01
#